data_AF-A0A0F7PJQ4-F1
#
_entry.id   AF-A0A0F7PJQ4-F1
#
_cell.length_a   1.000
_cell.length_b   1.000
_cell.length_c   1.000
_cell.angle_alpha   90.00
_cell.angle_beta   90.00
_cell.angle_gamma   90.00
#
_symmetry.space_group_name_H-M   'P 1'
#
loop_
_entity.id
_entity.type
_entity.pdbx_description
1 polymer ?
#
loop_
_entity_poly.entity_id
_entity_poly.type
_entity_poly.pdbx_seq_one_letter_code
_entity_poly.pdbx_strand_id
1 'polypeptide(L)' 'MERILTIFAFIILCGFLGVLVYKLPRLDLGAVIGLTVAMAFYDLFVHKRPER' A
#
# COMPACT_ATOMS: atom_id res chain seq x y z
N MET A 1 -6.36 -10.04 15.93
CA MET A 1 -7.05 -10.10 14.63
C MET A 1 -6.73 -8.90 13.76
N GLU A 2 -6.66 -7.69 14.33
CA GLU A 2 -6.44 -6.45 13.57
C GLU A 2 -5.19 -6.50 12.68
N ARG A 3 -4.02 -6.88 13.21
CA ARG A 3 -2.78 -6.99 12.41
C ARG A 3 -2.87 -7.90 11.18
N ILE A 4 -3.54 -9.05 11.29
CA ILE A 4 -3.68 -10.00 10.18
C ILE A 4 -4.58 -9.39 9.09
N LEU A 5 -5.69 -8.77 9.50
CA LEU A 5 -6.60 -8.08 8.59
C LEU A 5 -5.91 -6.90 7.90
N THR A 6 -5.11 -6.11 8.63
CA THR A 6 -4.38 -4.97 8.05
C THR A 6 -3.32 -5.42 7.04
N ILE A 7 -2.54 -6.46 7.36
CA ILE A 7 -1.57 -7.05 6.42
C ILE A 7 -2.28 -7.57 5.17
N PHE A 8 -3.40 -8.27 5.35
CA PHE A 8 -4.20 -8.80 4.24
C PHE A 8 -4.74 -7.67 3.34
N ALA A 9 -5.29 -6.61 3.94
CA ALA A 9 -5.77 -5.43 3.21
C ALA A 9 -4.63 -4.76 2.43
N PHE A 10 -3.44 -4.65 3.02
CA PHE A 10 -2.27 -4.10 2.34
C PHE A 10 -1.82 -4.94 1.14
N ILE A 11 -1.86 -6.28 1.26
CA ILE A 11 -1.55 -7.18 0.13
C ILE A 11 -2.55 -6.98 -1.01
N ILE A 12 -3.85 -6.89 -0.71
CA ILE A 12 -4.88 -6.63 -1.73
C ILE A 12 -4.67 -5.28 -2.39
N LEU A 13 -4.36 -4.23 -1.61
CA LEU A 13 -4.05 -2.89 -2.11
C LEU A 13 -2.87 -2.94 -3.10
N CYS A 14 -1.77 -3.57 -2.71
CA CYS A 14 -0.59 -3.75 -3.56
C CYS A 14 -0.90 -4.55 -4.83
N GLY A 15 -1.70 -5.62 -4.73
CA GLY A 15 -2.13 -6.41 -5.89
C GLY A 15 -2.93 -5.57 -6.89
N PHE A 16 -3.92 -4.82 -6.41
CA PHE A 16 -4.72 -3.94 -7.25
C PHE A 16 -3.88 -2.85 -7.94
N LEU A 17 -3.02 -2.17 -7.17
CA LEU A 17 -2.12 -1.14 -7.69
C LEU A 17 -1.12 -1.72 -8.71
N GLY A 18 -0.59 -2.92 -8.47
CA GLY A 18 0.29 -3.62 -9.40
C GLY A 18 -0.40 -3.91 -10.73
N VAL A 19 -1.66 -4.39 -10.70
CA VAL A 19 -2.47 -4.58 -11.92
C VAL A 19 -2.70 -3.25 -12.64
N LEU A 20 -2.96 -2.18 -11.90
CA LEU A 20 -3.18 -0.85 -12.48
C LEU A 20 -1.93 -0.33 -13.21
N VAL A 21 -0.74 -0.45 -12.60
CA VAL A 21 0.54 -0.07 -13.23
C VAL A 21 0.81 -0.93 -14.47
N TYR A 22 0.55 -2.24 -14.40
CA TYR A 22 0.76 -3.14 -15.53
C TYR A 22 -0.15 -2.80 -16.71
N LYS A 23 -1.43 -2.52 -16.44
CA LYS A 23 -2.42 -2.28 -17.49
C LYS A 23 -2.36 -0.86 -18.04
N LEU A 24 -1.97 0.11 -17.22
CA LEU A 24 -1.73 1.50 -17.60
C LEU A 24 -0.28 1.89 -17.28
N PRO A 25 0.71 1.53 -18.12
CA PRO A 25 2.12 1.82 -17.90
C PRO A 25 2.44 3.30 -18.17
N ARG A 26 1.99 4.18 -17.29
CA ARG A 26 2.36 5.60 -17.28
C ARG A 26 3.40 5.83 -16.18
N LEU A 27 4.51 6.50 -16.52
CA LEU A 27 5.59 6.79 -15.58
C LEU A 27 5.10 7.60 -14.37
N ASP A 28 4.27 8.61 -14.62
CA ASP A 28 3.69 9.47 -13.58
C ASP A 28 2.83 8.66 -12.59
N LEU A 29 2.02 7.74 -13.13
CA LEU A 29 1.19 6.84 -12.34
C LEU A 29 2.05 5.90 -11.49
N GLY A 30 3.10 5.31 -12.07
CA GLY A 30 4.02 4.44 -11.36
C GLY A 30 4.72 5.15 -10.19
N ALA A 31 5.12 6.41 -10.37
CA ALA A 31 5.74 7.22 -9.34
C ALA A 31 4.77 7.50 -8.17
N VAL A 32 3.54 7.94 -8.46
CA VAL A 32 2.52 8.23 -7.44
C VAL A 32 2.13 6.97 -6.69
N ILE A 33 1.97 5.85 -7.40
CA ILE A 33 1.65 4.55 -6.79
C ILE A 33 2.81 4.08 -5.91
N GLY A 34 4.05 4.20 -6.38
CA GLY A 34 5.24 3.84 -5.60
C GLY A 34 5.32 4.61 -4.28
N LEU A 35 5.09 5.92 -4.33
CA LEU A 35 5.04 6.77 -3.13
C LEU A 35 3.91 6.35 -2.18
N THR A 36 2.73 6.06 -2.73
CA THR A 36 1.55 5.63 -1.96
C THR A 36 1.84 4.32 -1.22
N VAL A 37 2.40 3.33 -1.91
CA VAL A 37 2.78 2.04 -1.30
C VAL A 37 3.86 2.23 -0.25
N ALA A 38 4.84 3.10 -0.48
CA ALA A 38 5.89 3.40 0.49
C ALA A 38 5.33 4.03 1.78
N MET A 39 4.42 5.00 1.65
CA MET A 39 3.75 5.60 2.81
C MET A 39 2.87 4.59 3.55
N ALA A 40 2.07 3.80 2.82
CA ALA A 40 1.21 2.79 3.43
C ALA A 40 2.03 1.71 4.14
N PHE A 41 3.19 1.33 3.59
CA PHE A 41 4.13 0.42 4.25
C PHE A 41 4.72 1.06 5.52
N TYR A 42 5.10 2.34 5.46
CA TYR A 42 5.59 3.07 6.63
C TYR A 42 4.54 3.14 7.75
N ASP A 43 3.28 3.42 7.40
CA ASP A 43 2.17 3.42 8.36
C ASP A 43 1.99 2.04 9.00
N LEU A 44 2.03 0.98 8.19
CA LEU A 44 1.80 -0.40 8.65
C LEU A 44 2.91 -0.92 9.58
N PHE A 45 4.18 -0.59 9.30
CA PHE A 45 5.33 -1.19 9.99
C PHE A 45 5.99 -0.26 11.01
N VAL A 46 5.95 1.06 10.80
CA VAL A 46 6.68 2.03 11.61
C VAL A 46 5.74 2.86 12.48
N HIS A 47 4.57 3.24 11.96
CA HIS A 47 3.62 4.04 12.71
C HIS A 47 2.85 3.17 13.73
N LYS A 48 3.29 3.19 14.99
CA LYS A 48 2.49 2.66 16.09
C LYS A 48 1.36 3.64 16.37
N ARG A 49 0.14 3.31 15.93
CA ARG A 49 -1.07 4.01 16.39
C ARG A 49 -1.07 4.03 17.92
N PRO A 50 -1.08 5.20 18.58
CA PRO A 50 -1.31 5.25 20.02
C PRO A 50 -2.73 4.78 20.28
N GLU A 51 -2.83 3.63 20.92
CA GLU A 51 -4.06 3.07 21.48
C GLU A 51 -4.70 4.09 22.44
N ARG A 52 -5.80 4.71 21.99
CA ARG A 52 -6.70 5.54 22.79
C ARG A 52 -7.99 4.78 23.04
#